data_AF-A0A8J3R705-F1
#
_entry.id   AF-A0A8J3R705-F1
#
_cell.length_a   1.000
_cell.length_b   1.000
_cell.length_c   1.000
_cell.angle_alpha   90.00
_cell.angle_beta   90.00
_cell.angle_gamma   90.00
#
_symmetry.space_group_name_H-M   'P 1'
#
loop_
_entity.id
_entity.type
_entity.pdbx_description
1 polymer ?
#
loop_
_entity_poly.entity_id
_entity_poly.type
_entity_poly.pdbx_seq_one_letter_code
_entity_poly.pdbx_strand_id
1 'polypeptide(L)'
;MTEDPPVSEPDNDLLRKALARAVALLTGTDCLIVVEAAADGIATFAVHQDEHGTPRARHWFNSWADLTTASAQEDPTAGRDAVLQTVTAVSQAHPGDTTEVILVRSVAGNPAAEQALEWLCQDHPPDVYSTDAPVAGLVKEAIRDDPLTRSYDLVVLRPDPATGRLDLAGRQLFPVGTRPGTLTDVTVRCEPGDEYGTAFAVVTWQGREPRLLSVASARLVPGTYTVTAELVRAGKVRFTGLPGLVEDPRGWDELIASVPSLLPPATRAAHLICGVEICGPDEKVIERLGRAHQVIAFLAAELGDRLRVSLLAYGAHSFDQSAPEHPVEVTAWRATPEHALAGLRLLEERGAITRGFPYHPHAAQLEDMLATVVRRLLRDGSAVDGLDQHRPAPTVLLTVGDRPPHPARADRSGVLPCPHRHDWRTMFQHLGSRPGTVFGAIWDQSPDRARTAHLIWRYLGTSALAHLDALDVRELTADLGLAAPVVGRIPFPLIDDTE
;
A
#
# COMPACT_ATOMS: atom_id res chain seq x y z
N MET A 1 49.54 -8.73 18.83
CA MET A 1 49.96 -8.76 17.41
C MET A 1 48.80 -8.24 16.60
N THR A 2 48.77 -6.93 16.44
CA THR A 2 47.87 -6.21 15.55
C THR A 2 48.52 -6.30 14.18
N GLU A 3 47.88 -7.02 13.26
CA GLU A 3 48.27 -7.00 11.84
C GLU A 3 47.94 -5.61 11.31
N ASP A 4 48.98 -4.85 10.95
CA ASP A 4 48.81 -3.65 10.13
C ASP A 4 48.18 -4.06 8.80
N PRO A 5 47.21 -3.29 8.27
CA PRO A 5 46.66 -3.54 6.96
C PRO A 5 47.79 -3.43 5.91
N PRO A 6 47.76 -4.25 4.83
CA PRO A 6 48.78 -4.19 3.80
C PRO A 6 48.81 -2.79 3.19
N VAL A 7 49.98 -2.15 3.30
CA VAL A 7 50.28 -0.86 2.67
C VAL A 7 50.07 -1.04 1.17
N SER A 8 49.02 -0.42 0.63
CA SER A 8 48.73 -0.46 -0.80
C SER A 8 49.89 0.22 -1.55
N GLU A 9 50.43 -0.46 -2.56
CA GLU A 9 51.46 0.12 -3.42
C GLU A 9 50.95 1.44 -4.05
N PRO A 10 51.81 2.46 -4.16
CA PRO A 10 51.40 3.82 -4.55
C PRO A 10 50.68 3.91 -5.89
N ASP A 11 50.98 3.03 -6.85
CA ASP A 11 50.36 3.03 -8.19
C ASP A 11 48.91 2.47 -8.19
N ASN A 12 48.60 1.50 -7.31
CA ASN A 12 47.24 0.96 -7.18
C ASN A 12 46.26 2.03 -6.64
N ASP A 13 46.73 2.86 -5.71
CA ASP A 13 45.93 3.95 -5.13
C ASP A 13 45.74 5.10 -6.16
N LEU A 14 46.72 5.33 -7.04
CA LEU A 14 46.59 6.29 -8.14
C LEU A 14 45.54 5.85 -9.16
N LEU A 15 45.56 4.59 -9.61
CA LEU A 15 44.54 4.07 -10.53
C LEU A 15 43.14 4.14 -9.91
N ARG A 16 43.01 3.76 -8.64
CA ARG A 16 41.74 3.83 -7.91
C ARG A 16 41.19 5.26 -7.88
N LYS A 17 42.04 6.25 -7.59
CA LYS A 17 41.67 7.68 -7.59
C LYS A 17 41.32 8.19 -8.99
N ALA A 18 42.08 7.78 -10.01
CA ALA A 18 41.82 8.13 -11.39
C ALA A 18 40.46 7.59 -11.87
N LEU A 19 40.18 6.30 -11.61
CA LEU A 19 38.88 5.69 -11.91
C LEU A 19 37.74 6.39 -11.17
N ALA A 20 37.88 6.64 -9.86
CA ALA A 20 36.85 7.34 -9.11
C ALA A 20 36.60 8.76 -9.62
N ARG A 21 37.65 9.51 -10.00
CA ARG A 21 37.53 10.84 -10.60
C ARG A 21 36.81 10.77 -11.95
N ALA A 22 37.23 9.87 -12.83
CA ALA A 22 36.69 9.76 -14.17
C ALA A 22 35.23 9.31 -14.17
N VAL A 23 34.85 8.36 -13.29
CA VAL A 23 33.45 7.96 -13.11
C VAL A 23 32.59 9.13 -12.61
N ALA A 24 33.08 9.90 -11.63
CA ALA A 24 32.36 11.05 -11.09
C ALA A 24 32.19 12.21 -12.09
N LEU A 25 33.02 12.27 -13.14
CA LEU A 25 32.94 13.26 -14.21
C LEU A 25 31.99 12.88 -15.35
N LEU A 26 31.45 11.65 -15.36
CA LEU A 26 30.49 11.23 -16.38
C LEU A 26 29.21 12.08 -16.29
N THR A 27 28.76 12.62 -17.43
CA THR A 27 27.49 13.34 -17.52
C THR A 27 26.69 12.96 -18.76
N GLY A 28 25.37 12.81 -18.62
CA GLY A 28 24.50 12.58 -19.78
C GLY A 28 24.83 11.30 -20.54
N THR A 29 25.31 11.44 -21.78
CA THR A 29 25.66 10.32 -22.68
C THR A 29 27.14 9.96 -22.69
N ASP A 30 27.95 10.65 -21.89
CA ASP A 30 29.39 10.48 -21.78
C ASP A 30 29.80 9.04 -21.46
N CYS A 31 30.98 8.65 -21.95
CA CYS A 31 31.57 7.34 -21.69
C CYS A 31 33.05 7.46 -21.29
N LEU A 32 33.42 6.74 -20.22
CA LEU A 32 34.79 6.47 -19.82
C LEU A 32 35.21 5.11 -20.40
N ILE A 33 36.35 5.06 -21.06
CA ILE A 33 36.94 3.81 -21.56
C ILE A 33 38.16 3.46 -20.72
N VAL A 34 38.18 2.24 -20.18
CA VAL A 34 39.34 1.69 -19.47
C VAL A 34 39.88 0.52 -20.28
N VAL A 35 41.16 0.56 -20.62
CA VAL A 35 41.82 -0.48 -21.41
C VAL A 35 42.91 -1.12 -20.56
N GLU A 36 42.76 -2.41 -20.29
CA GLU A 36 43.76 -3.21 -19.58
C GLU A 36 44.53 -4.06 -20.59
N ALA A 37 45.85 -3.87 -20.64
CA ALA A 37 46.76 -4.76 -21.34
C ALA A 37 47.29 -5.82 -20.36
N ALA A 38 46.72 -7.01 -20.44
CA ALA A 38 46.99 -8.15 -19.56
C ALA A 38 47.93 -9.17 -20.21
N ALA A 39 48.31 -10.21 -19.46
CA ALA A 39 49.24 -11.23 -19.96
C ALA A 39 48.68 -12.06 -21.11
N ASP A 40 47.36 -12.24 -21.16
CA ASP A 40 46.62 -13.10 -22.08
C ASP A 40 45.82 -12.34 -23.15
N GLY A 41 45.59 -11.03 -22.98
CA GLY A 41 44.90 -10.21 -23.97
C GLY A 41 44.69 -8.76 -23.55
N ILE A 42 43.77 -8.10 -24.26
CA ILE A 42 43.26 -6.77 -23.95
C ILE A 42 41.83 -6.89 -23.41
N ALA A 43 41.59 -6.36 -22.21
CA ALA A 43 40.25 -6.12 -21.70
C ALA A 43 39.87 -4.64 -21.88
N THR A 44 38.65 -4.38 -22.31
CA THR A 44 38.12 -3.03 -22.47
C THR A 44 36.84 -2.89 -21.67
N PHE A 45 36.73 -1.83 -20.87
CA PHE A 45 35.55 -1.48 -20.11
C PHE A 45 34.98 -0.16 -20.63
N ALA A 46 33.67 -0.12 -20.86
CA ALA A 46 32.94 1.12 -21.12
C ALA A 46 32.06 1.44 -19.93
N VAL A 47 32.33 2.55 -19.25
CA VAL A 47 31.55 3.05 -18.13
C VAL A 47 30.74 4.27 -18.56
N HIS A 48 29.43 4.20 -18.42
CA HIS A 48 28.49 5.27 -18.79
C HIS A 48 27.40 5.39 -17.71
N GLN A 49 26.64 6.48 -17.72
CA GLN A 49 25.46 6.61 -16.87
C GLN A 49 24.20 6.09 -17.57
N ASP A 50 23.34 5.39 -16.81
CA ASP A 50 21.99 5.10 -17.26
C ASP A 50 21.07 6.34 -17.12
N GLU A 51 19.80 6.16 -17.48
CA GLU A 51 18.80 7.24 -17.45
C GLU A 51 18.56 7.86 -16.06
N HIS A 52 18.97 7.17 -14.99
CA HIS A 52 18.88 7.62 -13.60
C HIS A 52 20.18 8.27 -13.12
N GLY A 53 21.18 8.41 -13.99
CA GLY A 53 22.52 8.87 -13.61
C GLY A 53 23.34 7.81 -12.87
N THR A 54 22.93 6.54 -12.89
CA THR A 54 23.67 5.46 -12.24
C THR A 54 24.78 4.94 -13.16
N PRO A 55 26.05 4.91 -12.73
CA PRO A 55 27.12 4.36 -13.54
C PRO A 55 26.95 2.86 -13.81
N ARG A 56 27.15 2.44 -15.05
CA ARG A 56 27.10 1.06 -15.54
C ARG A 56 28.35 0.77 -16.34
N ALA A 57 28.90 -0.43 -16.18
CA ALA A 57 30.03 -0.92 -16.96
C ALA A 57 29.61 -2.05 -17.90
N ARG A 58 30.11 -2.02 -19.12
CA ARG A 58 30.19 -3.18 -20.03
C ARG A 58 31.65 -3.54 -20.25
N HIS A 59 31.92 -4.82 -20.50
CA HIS A 59 33.26 -5.37 -20.60
C HIS A 59 33.39 -6.27 -21.83
N TRP A 60 34.52 -6.15 -22.53
CA TRP A 60 34.93 -6.99 -23.64
C TRP A 60 36.36 -7.47 -23.42
N PHE A 61 36.69 -8.65 -23.93
CA PHE A 61 38.03 -9.22 -23.85
C PHE A 61 38.41 -9.80 -25.21
N ASN A 62 39.64 -9.52 -25.66
CA ASN A 62 40.23 -10.08 -26.86
C ASN A 62 41.59 -10.69 -26.52
N SER A 63 41.80 -11.97 -26.81
CA SER A 63 43.09 -12.60 -26.52
C SER A 63 44.16 -12.10 -27.50
N TRP A 64 45.44 -12.20 -27.10
CA TRP A 64 46.55 -11.89 -28.02
C TRP A 64 46.52 -12.78 -29.27
N ALA A 65 46.02 -14.02 -29.16
CA ALA A 65 45.87 -14.93 -30.29
C ALA A 65 44.80 -14.46 -31.28
N ASP A 66 43.68 -13.92 -30.78
CA ASP A 66 42.61 -13.38 -31.62
C ASP A 66 43.06 -12.10 -32.36
N LEU A 67 43.79 -11.23 -31.66
CA LEU A 67 44.32 -9.99 -32.22
C LEU A 67 45.43 -10.23 -33.26
N THR A 68 46.20 -11.31 -33.11
CA THR A 68 47.27 -11.69 -34.07
C THR A 68 46.78 -12.53 -35.24
N THR A 69 45.72 -13.34 -35.07
CA THR A 69 45.11 -14.09 -36.19
C THR A 69 44.35 -13.18 -37.15
N ALA A 70 43.80 -12.07 -36.67
CA ALA A 70 43.31 -10.98 -37.53
C ALA A 70 44.43 -10.33 -38.38
N SER A 71 45.70 -10.48 -37.96
CA SER A 71 46.90 -9.95 -38.61
C SER A 71 47.59 -10.93 -39.58
N ALA A 72 46.98 -12.09 -39.89
CA ALA A 72 47.56 -13.08 -40.81
C ALA A 72 47.47 -12.69 -42.30
N GLN A 73 46.90 -11.53 -42.64
CA GLN A 73 47.13 -10.85 -43.93
C GLN A 73 48.50 -10.17 -43.89
N GLU A 74 49.22 -10.13 -45.02
CA GLU A 74 50.64 -9.72 -45.18
C GLU A 74 50.99 -8.26 -44.76
N ASP A 75 50.16 -7.62 -43.94
CA ASP A 75 50.27 -6.25 -43.48
C ASP A 75 50.89 -6.18 -42.06
N PRO A 76 52.11 -5.62 -41.90
CA PRO A 76 52.74 -5.45 -40.59
C PRO A 76 52.00 -4.48 -39.65
N THR A 77 50.98 -3.76 -40.13
CA THR A 77 50.14 -2.86 -39.32
C THR A 77 48.83 -3.50 -38.83
N ALA A 78 48.46 -4.68 -39.33
CA ALA A 78 47.16 -5.29 -39.02
C ALA A 78 46.97 -5.61 -37.52
N GLY A 79 48.04 -6.00 -36.81
CA GLY A 79 48.00 -6.17 -35.34
C GLY A 79 47.78 -4.86 -34.58
N ARG A 80 48.36 -3.76 -35.06
CA ARG A 80 48.15 -2.41 -34.51
C ARG A 80 46.71 -1.97 -34.72
N ASP A 81 46.20 -2.12 -35.93
CA ASP A 81 44.83 -1.73 -36.27
C ASP A 81 43.81 -2.56 -35.47
N ALA A 82 44.04 -3.86 -35.29
CA ALA A 82 43.19 -4.70 -34.45
C ALA A 82 43.14 -4.22 -32.98
N VAL A 83 44.28 -3.82 -32.41
CA VAL A 83 44.35 -3.25 -31.05
C VAL A 83 43.59 -1.93 -30.97
N LEU A 84 43.85 -0.98 -31.87
CA LEU A 84 43.16 0.32 -31.89
C LEU A 84 41.66 0.20 -32.15
N GLN A 85 41.26 -0.80 -32.93
CA GLN A 85 39.86 -1.09 -33.21
C GLN A 85 39.10 -1.52 -31.95
N THR A 86 39.75 -2.10 -30.93
CA THR A 86 39.07 -2.45 -29.67
C THR A 86 38.51 -1.22 -28.96
N VAL A 87 39.28 -0.12 -28.90
CA VAL A 87 38.87 1.15 -28.30
C VAL A 87 37.89 1.89 -29.20
N THR A 88 38.17 1.91 -30.51
CA THR A 88 37.33 2.58 -31.51
C THR A 88 35.94 1.97 -31.59
N ALA A 89 35.83 0.64 -31.60
CA ALA A 89 34.55 -0.06 -31.65
C ALA A 89 33.71 0.19 -30.40
N VAL A 90 34.34 0.25 -29.22
CA VAL A 90 33.66 0.55 -27.96
C VAL A 90 33.17 2.01 -27.94
N SER A 91 33.99 2.95 -28.42
CA SER A 91 33.62 4.35 -28.58
C SER A 91 32.43 4.50 -29.54
N GLN A 92 32.47 3.85 -30.71
CA GLN A 92 31.41 3.89 -31.71
C GLN A 92 30.10 3.22 -31.25
N ALA A 93 30.19 2.23 -30.36
CA ALA A 93 29.01 1.55 -29.81
C ALA A 93 28.25 2.39 -28.78
N HIS A 94 28.81 3.52 -28.33
CA HIS A 94 28.17 4.44 -27.38
C HIS A 94 27.89 5.77 -28.07
N PRO A 95 26.64 6.26 -28.06
CA PRO A 95 26.23 7.43 -28.84
C PRO A 95 26.71 8.79 -28.29
N GLY A 96 27.51 8.81 -27.22
CA GLY A 96 28.03 10.04 -26.61
C GLY A 96 29.54 10.21 -26.78
N ASP A 97 30.05 11.34 -26.31
CA ASP A 97 31.47 11.66 -26.41
C ASP A 97 32.29 10.81 -25.41
N THR A 98 33.43 10.31 -25.86
CA THR A 98 34.41 9.66 -24.99
C THR A 98 35.05 10.74 -24.11
N THR A 99 34.77 10.72 -22.82
CA THR A 99 35.25 11.74 -21.87
C THR A 99 36.73 11.55 -21.56
N GLU A 100 37.15 10.31 -21.36
CA GLU A 100 38.51 9.96 -20.95
C GLU A 100 38.81 8.50 -21.34
N VAL A 101 40.06 8.23 -21.73
CA VAL A 101 40.58 6.87 -21.97
C VAL A 101 41.68 6.62 -20.94
N ILE A 102 41.51 5.62 -20.08
CA ILE A 102 42.49 5.22 -19.07
C ILE A 102 43.16 3.94 -19.54
N LEU A 103 44.48 3.98 -19.68
CA LEU A 103 45.28 2.81 -20.05
C LEU A 103 45.87 2.17 -18.79
N VAL A 104 45.78 0.86 -18.69
CA VAL A 104 46.23 0.09 -17.52
C VAL A 104 47.16 -1.04 -17.96
N ARG A 105 48.33 -1.09 -17.35
CA ARG A 105 49.28 -2.19 -17.44
C ARG A 105 49.08 -3.11 -16.24
N SER A 106 48.57 -4.32 -16.47
CA SER A 106 48.42 -5.32 -15.41
C SER A 106 49.54 -6.37 -15.34
N VAL A 107 50.45 -6.35 -16.31
CA VAL A 107 51.67 -7.19 -16.29
C VAL A 107 52.86 -6.42 -16.89
N ALA A 108 54.00 -6.45 -16.19
CA ALA A 108 55.26 -5.90 -16.70
C ALA A 108 56.08 -6.98 -17.43
N GLY A 109 56.82 -6.59 -18.47
CA GLY A 109 57.74 -7.48 -19.19
C GLY A 109 57.08 -8.44 -20.17
N ASN A 110 55.77 -8.29 -20.45
CA ASN A 110 55.09 -9.00 -21.53
C ASN A 110 55.20 -8.19 -22.83
N PRO A 111 55.94 -8.68 -23.86
CA PRO A 111 56.18 -7.89 -25.07
C PRO A 111 54.92 -7.53 -25.85
N ALA A 112 53.91 -8.41 -25.88
CA ALA A 112 52.66 -8.15 -26.59
C ALA A 112 51.85 -7.05 -25.90
N ALA A 113 51.75 -7.11 -24.57
CA ALA A 113 51.07 -6.09 -23.77
C ALA A 113 51.79 -4.73 -23.83
N GLU A 114 53.13 -4.72 -23.75
CA GLU A 114 53.93 -3.50 -23.88
C GLU A 114 53.80 -2.86 -25.26
N GLN A 115 53.84 -3.66 -26.31
CA GLN A 115 53.67 -3.18 -27.68
C GLN A 115 52.27 -2.62 -27.93
N ALA A 116 51.22 -3.27 -27.41
CA ALA A 116 49.85 -2.79 -27.51
C ALA A 116 49.65 -1.46 -26.76
N LEU A 117 50.21 -1.32 -25.55
CA LEU A 117 50.19 -0.07 -24.82
C LEU A 117 50.93 1.05 -25.56
N GLU A 118 52.06 0.76 -26.19
CA GLU A 118 52.78 1.74 -27.01
C GLU A 118 51.90 2.24 -28.16
N TRP A 119 51.22 1.34 -28.88
CA TRP A 119 50.28 1.72 -29.95
C TRP A 119 49.12 2.57 -29.44
N LEU A 120 48.53 2.20 -28.30
CA LEU A 120 47.42 2.93 -27.68
C LEU A 120 47.87 4.32 -27.19
N CYS A 121 49.06 4.45 -26.60
CA CYS A 121 49.62 5.73 -26.17
C CYS A 121 49.90 6.70 -27.33
N GLN A 122 50.20 6.19 -28.53
CA GLN A 122 50.39 7.03 -29.72
C GLN A 122 49.08 7.66 -30.19
N ASP A 123 47.95 7.01 -29.96
CA ASP A 123 46.61 7.46 -30.39
C ASP A 123 45.86 8.21 -29.26
N HIS A 124 46.16 7.87 -27.99
CA HIS A 124 45.52 8.40 -26.79
C HIS A 124 46.55 8.81 -25.73
N PRO A 125 47.13 10.03 -25.80
CA PRO A 125 47.95 10.59 -24.74
C PRO A 125 47.05 11.25 -23.67
N PRO A 126 47.39 11.27 -22.37
CA PRO A 126 48.20 10.37 -21.55
C PRO A 126 47.53 10.04 -20.19
N ASP A 127 47.58 8.78 -19.77
CA ASP A 127 47.80 8.35 -18.38
C ASP A 127 47.81 6.81 -18.38
N VAL A 128 49.01 6.22 -18.26
CA VAL A 128 49.18 4.77 -18.13
C VAL A 128 49.41 4.46 -16.66
N TYR A 129 48.50 3.69 -16.09
CA TYR A 129 48.61 3.21 -14.70
C TYR A 129 49.13 1.78 -14.67
N SER A 130 49.90 1.43 -13.65
CA SER A 130 50.30 0.04 -13.40
C SER A 130 49.52 -0.50 -12.20
N THR A 131 49.07 -1.75 -12.26
CA THR A 131 48.38 -2.38 -11.14
C THR A 131 48.53 -3.89 -11.15
N ASP A 132 48.68 -4.47 -9.97
CA ASP A 132 48.65 -5.93 -9.77
C ASP A 132 47.24 -6.41 -9.37
N ALA A 133 46.31 -5.48 -9.13
CA ALA A 133 44.93 -5.78 -8.75
C ALA A 133 44.05 -6.00 -10.00
N PRO A 134 43.03 -6.87 -9.94
CA PRO A 134 42.12 -7.06 -11.06
C PRO A 134 41.37 -5.75 -11.42
N VAL A 135 41.60 -5.22 -12.63
CA VAL A 135 41.00 -3.94 -13.09
C VAL A 135 39.48 -3.99 -13.06
N ALA A 136 38.87 -5.12 -13.43
CA ALA A 136 37.43 -5.33 -13.30
C ALA A 136 36.91 -5.13 -11.86
N GLY A 137 37.71 -5.49 -10.85
CA GLY A 137 37.42 -5.26 -9.45
C GLY A 137 37.47 -3.77 -9.08
N LEU A 138 38.51 -3.08 -9.55
CA LEU A 138 38.69 -1.64 -9.33
C LEU A 138 37.59 -0.80 -10.01
N VAL A 139 37.19 -1.14 -11.24
CA VAL A 139 36.07 -0.48 -11.94
C VAL A 139 34.75 -0.69 -11.18
N LYS A 140 34.48 -1.93 -10.73
CA LYS A 140 33.28 -2.22 -9.92
C LYS A 140 33.28 -1.45 -8.61
N GLU A 141 34.44 -1.32 -7.96
CA GLU A 141 34.60 -0.55 -6.74
C GLU A 141 34.36 0.95 -6.97
N ALA A 142 34.96 1.54 -8.01
CA ALA A 142 34.73 2.94 -8.38
C ALA A 142 33.25 3.24 -8.64
N ILE A 143 32.55 2.35 -9.37
CA ILE A 143 31.10 2.48 -9.60
C ILE A 143 30.28 2.30 -8.32
N ARG A 144 30.67 1.34 -7.48
CA ARG A 144 29.95 1.04 -6.24
C ARG A 144 30.01 2.22 -5.29
N ASP A 145 31.14 2.90 -5.22
CA ASP A 145 31.43 3.96 -4.25
C ASP A 145 31.12 5.37 -4.79
N ASP A 146 30.68 5.47 -6.05
CA ASP A 146 30.34 6.73 -6.71
C ASP A 146 29.16 7.44 -6.00
N PRO A 147 29.29 8.75 -5.69
CA PRO A 147 28.18 9.55 -5.17
C PRO A 147 27.04 9.67 -6.19
N LEU A 148 25.82 9.92 -5.71
CA LEU A 148 24.70 10.17 -6.59
C LEU A 148 24.90 11.42 -7.45
N THR A 149 24.69 11.29 -8.76
CA THR A 149 24.68 12.44 -9.69
C THR A 149 23.29 13.07 -9.83
N ARG A 150 22.25 12.39 -9.33
CA ARG A 150 20.86 12.87 -9.30
C ARG A 150 20.24 12.67 -7.93
N SER A 151 19.30 13.56 -7.55
CA SER A 151 18.55 13.37 -6.31
C SER A 151 17.53 12.25 -6.47
N TYR A 152 17.37 11.46 -5.40
CA TYR A 152 16.39 10.38 -5.32
C TYR A 152 15.30 10.82 -4.36
N ASP A 153 14.06 10.75 -4.83
CA ASP A 153 12.89 11.20 -4.08
C ASP A 153 11.92 10.04 -3.89
N LEU A 154 11.31 9.97 -2.70
CA LEU A 154 10.12 9.16 -2.46
C LEU A 154 8.92 9.87 -3.04
N VAL A 155 8.16 9.17 -3.87
CA VAL A 155 6.86 9.65 -4.37
C VAL A 155 5.87 9.64 -3.22
N VAL A 156 5.25 10.80 -3.00
CA VAL A 156 4.23 11.01 -1.98
C VAL A 156 3.04 11.75 -2.60
N LEU A 157 1.89 11.65 -1.95
CA LEU A 157 0.71 12.44 -2.27
C LEU A 157 0.56 13.57 -1.25
N ARG A 158 0.23 14.75 -1.76
CA ARG A 158 -0.01 15.94 -0.95
C ARG A 158 -1.45 16.38 -1.11
N PRO A 159 -2.27 16.33 -0.06
CA PRO A 159 -3.62 16.86 -0.12
C PRO A 159 -3.60 18.39 -0.07
N ASP A 160 -4.23 19.04 -1.04
CA ASP A 160 -4.52 20.47 -0.98
C ASP A 160 -5.48 20.75 0.19
N PRO A 161 -5.12 21.65 1.13
CA PRO A 161 -5.89 21.83 2.36
C PRO A 161 -7.27 22.47 2.14
N ALA A 162 -7.48 23.19 1.04
CA ALA A 162 -8.73 23.88 0.76
C ALA A 162 -9.71 22.99 -0.03
N THR A 163 -9.19 22.17 -0.94
CA THR A 163 -9.97 21.41 -1.92
C THR A 163 -9.93 19.90 -1.69
N GLY A 164 -8.96 19.40 -0.92
CA GLY A 164 -8.72 17.97 -0.72
C GLY A 164 -8.16 17.26 -1.95
N ARG A 165 -7.78 17.98 -3.01
CA ARG A 165 -7.19 17.39 -4.22
C ARG A 165 -5.81 16.82 -3.90
N LEU A 166 -5.52 15.66 -4.47
CA LEU A 166 -4.22 15.02 -4.30
C LEU A 166 -3.28 15.45 -5.41
N ASP A 167 -2.16 16.07 -5.01
CA ASP A 167 -1.06 16.38 -5.90
C ASP A 167 0.07 15.38 -5.70
N LEU A 168 0.66 14.92 -6.80
CA LEU A 168 1.84 14.07 -6.77
C LEU A 168 3.07 14.94 -6.44
N ALA A 169 3.83 14.56 -5.42
CA ALA A 169 5.02 15.27 -4.98
C ALA A 169 6.19 14.31 -4.73
N GLY A 170 7.40 14.86 -4.66
CA GLY A 170 8.61 14.15 -4.25
C GLY A 170 9.05 14.61 -2.86
N ARG A 171 9.28 13.68 -1.94
CA ARG A 171 10.02 13.92 -0.71
C ARG A 171 11.44 13.42 -0.91
N GLN A 172 12.41 14.34 -0.94
CA GLN A 172 13.81 13.99 -1.16
C GLN A 172 14.31 13.01 -0.10
N LEU A 173 14.81 11.86 -0.56
CA LEU A 173 15.50 10.88 0.27
C LEU A 173 17.00 11.18 0.29
N PHE A 174 17.59 11.32 -0.90
CA PHE A 174 19.03 11.48 -1.06
C PHE A 174 19.32 12.62 -2.03
N PRO A 175 19.93 13.73 -1.61
CA PRO A 175 20.38 14.78 -2.51
C PRO A 175 21.54 14.30 -3.40
N VAL A 176 21.79 15.06 -4.47
CA VAL A 176 23.01 14.93 -5.30
C VAL A 176 24.25 14.96 -4.40
N GLY A 177 25.20 14.08 -4.67
CA GLY A 177 26.44 13.90 -3.90
C GLY A 177 26.32 12.95 -2.72
N THR A 178 25.14 12.38 -2.45
CA THR A 178 24.96 11.40 -1.38
C THR A 178 25.71 10.10 -1.72
N ARG A 179 26.39 9.53 -0.72
CA ARG A 179 27.19 8.32 -0.87
C ARG A 179 26.41 7.05 -0.48
N PRO A 180 26.74 5.90 -1.09
CA PRO A 180 26.25 4.59 -0.65
C PRO A 180 26.44 4.35 0.85
N GLY A 181 25.52 3.61 1.47
CA GLY A 181 25.46 3.35 2.91
C GLY A 181 24.74 4.43 3.73
N THR A 182 24.38 5.57 3.12
CA THR A 182 23.61 6.63 3.80
C THR A 182 22.19 6.17 4.11
N LEU A 183 21.75 6.42 5.34
CA LEU A 183 20.38 6.21 5.81
C LEU A 183 19.66 7.54 5.92
N THR A 184 18.37 7.55 5.60
CA THR A 184 17.47 8.69 5.80
C THR A 184 16.13 8.19 6.30
N ASP A 185 15.52 8.91 7.24
CA ASP A 185 14.21 8.59 7.78
C ASP A 185 13.16 9.57 7.23
N VAL A 186 12.03 9.04 6.80
CA VAL A 186 10.89 9.83 6.35
C VAL A 186 9.63 9.40 7.06
N THR A 187 8.95 10.36 7.67
CA THR A 187 7.62 10.14 8.26
C THR A 187 6.56 10.34 7.19
N VAL A 188 5.68 9.34 7.04
CA VAL A 188 4.59 9.34 6.07
C VAL A 188 3.30 8.84 6.70
N ARG A 189 2.16 9.29 6.17
CA ARG A 189 0.85 8.76 6.53
C ARG A 189 0.36 7.81 5.45
N CYS A 190 -0.01 6.60 5.84
CA CYS A 190 -0.59 5.59 4.95
C CYS A 190 -2.10 5.51 5.17
N GLU A 191 -2.86 5.48 4.08
CA GLU A 191 -4.30 5.25 4.04
C GLU A 191 -4.57 3.84 3.48
N PRO A 192 -5.82 3.32 3.49
CA PRO A 192 -6.11 2.02 2.91
C PRO A 192 -5.61 1.89 1.48
N GLY A 193 -4.63 0.99 1.27
CA GLY A 193 -4.07 0.65 -0.04
C GLY A 193 -4.93 -0.38 -0.77
N ASP A 194 -4.62 -0.63 -2.05
CA ASP A 194 -5.26 -1.66 -2.88
C ASP A 194 -4.83 -3.09 -2.51
N GLU A 195 -5.03 -4.05 -3.41
CA GLU A 195 -4.61 -5.43 -3.15
C GLU A 195 -3.09 -5.57 -3.00
N TYR A 196 -2.30 -4.62 -3.50
CA TYR A 196 -0.84 -4.59 -3.33
C TYR A 196 -0.42 -3.75 -2.12
N GLY A 197 -1.31 -2.94 -1.56
CA GLY A 197 -1.06 -2.09 -0.40
C GLY A 197 -0.56 -0.70 -0.80
N THR A 198 0.22 -0.07 0.08
CA THR A 198 0.85 1.23 -0.17
C THR A 198 2.19 1.02 -0.89
N ALA A 199 2.37 1.68 -2.03
CA ALA A 199 3.58 1.69 -2.83
C ALA A 199 4.55 2.80 -2.36
N PHE A 200 5.80 2.43 -2.15
CA PHE A 200 6.94 3.29 -1.84
C PHE A 200 7.80 3.37 -3.10
N ALA A 201 7.42 4.26 -4.01
CA ALA A 201 8.11 4.46 -5.27
C ALA A 201 9.25 5.48 -5.11
N VAL A 202 10.45 5.12 -5.54
CA VAL A 202 11.60 6.02 -5.63
C VAL A 202 11.73 6.47 -7.08
N VAL A 203 11.88 7.77 -7.28
CA VAL A 203 12.04 8.38 -8.61
C VAL A 203 13.28 9.26 -8.67
N THR A 204 13.78 9.44 -9.89
CA THR A 204 14.69 10.52 -10.25
C THR A 204 13.93 11.54 -11.09
N TRP A 205 14.14 12.83 -10.88
CA TRP A 205 13.49 13.87 -11.69
C TRP A 205 14.34 14.28 -12.88
N GLN A 206 13.72 14.39 -14.05
CA GLN A 206 14.30 15.05 -15.22
C GLN A 206 13.41 16.23 -15.62
N GLY A 207 13.78 17.42 -15.17
CA GLY A 207 12.88 18.58 -15.25
C GLY A 207 11.65 18.36 -14.36
N ARG A 208 10.47 18.23 -14.96
CA ARG A 208 9.20 17.97 -14.25
C ARG A 208 8.71 16.53 -14.37
N GLU A 209 9.39 15.69 -15.12
CA GLU A 209 8.98 14.30 -15.35
C GLU A 209 9.72 13.36 -14.40
N PRO A 210 8.99 12.58 -13.58
CA PRO A 210 9.58 11.56 -12.73
C PRO A 210 9.92 10.32 -13.56
N ARG A 211 11.13 9.77 -13.36
CA ARG A 211 11.53 8.44 -13.85
C ARG A 211 11.58 7.47 -12.69
N LEU A 212 10.77 6.42 -12.76
CA LEU A 212 10.68 5.38 -11.74
C LEU A 212 12.00 4.60 -11.65
N LEU A 213 12.59 4.58 -10.45
CA LEU A 213 13.81 3.84 -10.17
C LEU A 213 13.52 2.47 -9.55
N SER A 214 12.64 2.44 -8.55
CA SER A 214 12.27 1.21 -7.83
C SER A 214 10.96 1.41 -7.08
N VAL A 215 10.20 0.34 -6.88
CA VAL A 215 8.98 0.34 -6.07
C VAL A 215 8.97 -0.85 -5.15
N ALA A 216 8.65 -0.61 -3.89
CA ALA A 216 8.29 -1.64 -2.94
C ALA A 216 6.88 -1.37 -2.41
N SER A 217 6.13 -2.40 -2.06
CA SER A 217 4.80 -2.24 -1.47
C SER A 217 4.67 -2.94 -0.14
N ALA A 218 3.78 -2.43 0.71
CA ALA A 218 3.43 -3.05 1.97
C ALA A 218 1.93 -2.90 2.25
N ARG A 219 1.30 -3.98 2.74
CA ARG A 219 -0.08 -3.94 3.24
C ARG A 219 -0.09 -3.42 4.67
N LEU A 220 -0.22 -2.11 4.80
CA LEU A 220 -0.23 -1.41 6.08
C LEU A 220 -1.65 -1.12 6.54
N VAL A 221 -1.85 -1.13 7.85
CA VAL A 221 -3.07 -0.53 8.42
C VAL A 221 -2.98 0.99 8.28
N PRO A 222 -4.10 1.73 8.19
CA PRO A 222 -4.04 3.18 8.12
C PRO A 222 -3.36 3.78 9.36
N GLY A 223 -2.45 4.73 9.16
CA GLY A 223 -1.66 5.30 10.24
C GLY A 223 -0.41 6.05 9.79
N THR A 224 0.35 6.55 10.76
CA THR A 224 1.61 7.26 10.53
C THR A 224 2.79 6.31 10.75
N TYR A 225 3.73 6.29 9.81
CA TYR A 225 4.88 5.41 9.80
C TYR A 225 6.17 6.19 9.57
N THR A 226 7.24 5.76 10.22
CA THR A 226 8.61 6.19 9.89
C THR A 226 9.23 5.12 9.02
N VAL A 227 9.65 5.50 7.82
CA VAL A 227 10.30 4.63 6.84
C VAL A 227 11.76 5.02 6.76
N THR A 228 12.64 4.04 6.97
CA THR A 228 14.09 4.23 6.80
C THR A 228 14.46 3.80 5.40
N ALA A 229 15.01 4.71 4.61
CA ALA A 229 15.58 4.41 3.30
C ALA A 229 17.11 4.35 3.39
N GLU A 230 17.69 3.33 2.78
CA GLU A 230 19.13 3.15 2.65
C GLU A 230 19.53 3.22 1.17
N LEU A 231 20.49 4.08 0.86
CA LEU A 231 21.13 4.08 -0.45
C LEU A 231 22.17 2.95 -0.48
N VAL A 232 21.79 1.77 -0.95
CA VAL A 232 22.71 0.61 -1.02
C VAL A 232 23.85 0.88 -2.02
N ARG A 233 23.50 1.49 -3.15
CA ARG A 233 24.41 2.00 -4.19
C ARG A 233 23.61 2.90 -5.13
N ALA A 234 24.29 3.63 -6.02
CA ALA A 234 23.63 4.32 -7.11
C ALA A 234 22.69 3.35 -7.86
N GLY A 235 21.44 3.78 -7.99
CA GLY A 235 20.36 3.03 -8.63
C GLY A 235 19.71 1.93 -7.79
N LYS A 236 20.01 1.84 -6.48
CA LYS A 236 19.38 0.87 -5.58
C LYS A 236 19.12 1.46 -4.19
N VAL A 237 17.85 1.63 -3.87
CA VAL A 237 17.36 2.02 -2.54
C VAL A 237 16.72 0.81 -1.87
N ARG A 238 16.96 0.64 -0.57
CA ARG A 238 16.32 -0.37 0.27
C ARG A 238 15.53 0.32 1.36
N PHE A 239 14.26 -0.05 1.51
CA PHE A 239 13.44 0.40 2.64
C PHE A 239 13.49 -0.61 3.79
N THR A 240 13.54 -0.09 5.01
CA THR A 240 13.41 -0.84 6.27
C THR A 240 12.46 -0.10 7.22
N GLY A 241 12.07 -0.74 8.33
CA GLY A 241 11.15 -0.15 9.32
C GLY A 241 9.66 -0.41 9.09
N LEU A 242 9.28 -0.97 7.92
CA LEU A 242 7.90 -1.37 7.62
C LEU A 242 7.73 -2.90 7.57
N PRO A 243 6.62 -3.45 8.09
CA PRO A 243 6.33 -4.88 7.97
C PRO A 243 5.92 -5.26 6.55
N GLY A 244 6.36 -6.43 6.08
CA GLY A 244 5.83 -7.05 4.86
C GLY A 244 6.14 -6.32 3.56
N LEU A 245 7.25 -5.56 3.50
CA LEU A 245 7.72 -4.96 2.25
C LEU A 245 8.08 -6.03 1.22
N VAL A 246 7.51 -5.92 0.03
CA VAL A 246 7.81 -6.76 -1.13
C VAL A 246 8.03 -5.91 -2.37
N GLU A 247 8.61 -6.47 -3.42
CA GLU A 247 8.69 -5.81 -4.72
C GLU A 247 7.29 -5.65 -5.30
N ASP A 248 6.98 -4.44 -5.78
CA ASP A 248 5.68 -4.14 -6.38
C ASP A 248 5.70 -4.51 -7.87
N PRO A 249 4.77 -5.35 -8.37
CA PRO A 249 4.74 -5.73 -9.77
C PRO A 249 4.22 -4.63 -10.70
N ARG A 250 3.60 -3.57 -10.16
CA ARG A 250 2.94 -2.52 -10.95
C ARG A 250 3.95 -1.58 -11.59
N GLY A 251 3.66 -1.18 -12.83
CA GLY A 251 4.41 -0.14 -13.53
C GLY A 251 4.06 1.27 -13.06
N TRP A 252 4.86 2.26 -13.47
CA TRP A 252 4.60 3.68 -13.14
C TRP A 252 3.23 4.18 -13.60
N ASP A 253 2.87 3.88 -14.85
CA ASP A 253 1.59 4.33 -15.43
C ASP A 253 0.38 3.75 -14.70
N GLU A 254 0.47 2.50 -14.25
CA GLU A 254 -0.57 1.82 -13.47
C GLU A 254 -0.72 2.44 -12.08
N LEU A 255 0.40 2.68 -11.39
CA LEU A 255 0.38 3.34 -10.09
C LEU A 255 -0.23 4.75 -10.17
N ILE A 256 0.14 5.53 -11.19
CA ILE A 256 -0.41 6.88 -11.39
C ILE A 256 -1.89 6.84 -11.75
N ALA A 257 -2.32 5.91 -12.60
CA ALA A 257 -3.73 5.74 -12.94
C ALA A 257 -4.61 5.36 -11.73
N SER A 258 -4.02 4.75 -10.70
CA SER A 258 -4.71 4.37 -9.46
C SER A 258 -4.86 5.51 -8.44
N VAL A 259 -4.21 6.66 -8.66
CA VAL A 259 -4.31 7.82 -7.75
C VAL A 259 -5.68 8.49 -7.88
N PRO A 260 -6.48 8.57 -6.81
CA PRO A 260 -7.75 9.29 -6.86
C PRO A 260 -7.52 10.81 -6.94
N SER A 261 -8.44 11.52 -7.60
CA SER A 261 -8.34 12.98 -7.76
C SER A 261 -8.54 13.78 -6.47
N LEU A 262 -9.16 13.17 -5.45
CA LEU A 262 -9.47 13.75 -4.14
C LEU A 262 -9.09 12.76 -3.05
N LEU A 263 -8.60 13.28 -1.93
CA LEU A 263 -8.41 12.49 -0.72
C LEU A 263 -9.79 12.01 -0.23
N PRO A 264 -10.00 10.70 -0.08
CA PRO A 264 -11.21 10.17 0.53
C PRO A 264 -11.37 10.79 1.93
N PRO A 265 -12.58 11.19 2.32
CA PRO A 265 -12.79 11.72 3.66
C PRO A 265 -12.33 10.70 4.70
N ALA A 266 -11.50 11.13 5.64
CA ALA A 266 -10.97 10.26 6.70
C ALA A 266 -12.11 9.47 7.37
N THR A 267 -11.96 8.15 7.44
CA THR A 267 -12.94 7.26 8.06
C THR A 267 -13.15 7.68 9.51
N ARG A 268 -14.34 8.18 9.82
CA ARG A 268 -14.64 8.73 11.15
C ARG A 268 -14.87 7.60 12.15
N ALA A 269 -14.74 7.91 13.43
CA ALA A 269 -15.31 7.06 14.46
C ALA A 269 -16.80 6.83 14.18
N ALA A 270 -17.26 5.61 14.37
CA ALA A 270 -18.62 5.20 14.04
C ALA A 270 -19.21 4.32 15.13
N HIS A 271 -20.52 4.43 15.33
CA HIS A 271 -21.28 3.56 16.22
C HIS A 271 -22.25 2.71 15.42
N LEU A 272 -21.94 1.41 15.28
CA LEU A 272 -22.84 0.43 14.69
C LEU A 272 -23.75 -0.16 15.77
N ILE A 273 -25.06 -0.08 15.58
CA ILE A 273 -26.09 -0.74 16.38
C ILE A 273 -26.68 -1.85 15.51
N CYS A 274 -26.40 -3.10 15.84
CA CYS A 274 -26.89 -4.26 15.13
C CYS A 274 -28.03 -4.91 15.93
N GLY A 275 -29.24 -4.88 15.41
CA GLY A 275 -30.40 -5.60 15.95
C GLY A 275 -30.67 -6.86 15.14
N VAL A 276 -30.65 -8.03 15.76
CA VAL A 276 -30.84 -9.33 15.08
C VAL A 276 -32.06 -10.08 15.61
N GLU A 277 -32.93 -10.53 14.70
CA GLU A 277 -34.08 -11.37 15.01
C GLU A 277 -33.63 -12.82 15.29
N ILE A 278 -33.70 -13.25 16.55
CA ILE A 278 -33.18 -14.56 17.02
C ILE A 278 -34.28 -15.62 17.24
N CYS A 279 -35.43 -15.46 16.60
CA CYS A 279 -36.52 -16.42 16.66
C CYS A 279 -37.01 -16.79 15.25
N GLY A 280 -37.61 -17.98 15.13
CA GLY A 280 -37.94 -18.59 13.85
C GLY A 280 -37.17 -19.90 13.63
N PRO A 281 -37.11 -20.40 12.38
CA PRO A 281 -36.34 -21.60 12.05
C PRO A 281 -34.85 -21.43 12.39
N ASP A 282 -34.25 -22.48 12.97
CA ASP A 282 -32.82 -22.47 13.38
C ASP A 282 -31.89 -22.04 12.25
N GLU A 283 -32.08 -22.58 11.05
CA GLU A 283 -31.28 -22.25 9.86
C GLU A 283 -31.30 -20.75 9.55
N LYS A 284 -32.46 -20.10 9.64
CA LYS A 284 -32.59 -18.67 9.38
C LYS A 284 -31.95 -17.82 10.47
N VAL A 285 -32.06 -18.23 11.73
CA VAL A 285 -31.37 -17.52 12.82
C VAL A 285 -29.86 -17.63 12.68
N ILE A 286 -29.33 -18.80 12.33
CA ILE A 286 -27.91 -19.00 12.05
C ILE A 286 -27.45 -18.10 10.91
N GLU A 287 -28.19 -18.04 9.80
CA GLU A 287 -27.86 -17.16 8.67
C GLU A 287 -27.84 -15.69 9.08
N ARG A 288 -28.86 -15.21 9.82
CA ARG A 288 -28.95 -13.82 10.29
C ARG A 288 -27.78 -13.45 11.20
N LEU A 289 -27.44 -14.32 12.17
CA LEU A 289 -26.29 -14.12 13.05
C LEU A 289 -24.99 -14.12 12.25
N GLY A 290 -24.84 -15.05 11.30
CA GLY A 290 -23.69 -15.11 10.40
C GLY A 290 -23.52 -13.84 9.55
N ARG A 291 -24.61 -13.24 9.05
CA ARG A 291 -24.56 -11.96 8.32
C ARG A 291 -24.16 -10.80 9.22
N ALA A 292 -24.71 -10.73 10.44
CA ALA A 292 -24.29 -9.75 11.42
C ALA A 292 -22.80 -9.88 11.77
N HIS A 293 -22.31 -11.11 11.92
CA HIS A 293 -20.89 -11.41 12.15
C HIS A 293 -20.04 -10.91 10.98
N GLN A 294 -20.42 -11.21 9.73
CA GLN A 294 -19.71 -10.76 8.53
C GLN A 294 -19.57 -9.23 8.47
N VAL A 295 -20.64 -8.49 8.74
CA VAL A 295 -20.62 -7.02 8.74
C VAL A 295 -19.72 -6.45 9.86
N ILE A 296 -19.85 -6.95 11.09
CA ILE A 296 -19.04 -6.47 12.21
C ILE A 296 -17.56 -6.78 11.98
N ALA A 297 -17.22 -7.98 11.53
CA ALA A 297 -15.83 -8.37 11.27
C ALA A 297 -15.20 -7.55 10.14
N PHE A 298 -15.95 -7.28 9.06
CA PHE A 298 -15.51 -6.42 7.97
C PHE A 298 -15.20 -5.00 8.46
N LEU A 299 -16.14 -4.39 9.20
CA LEU A 299 -15.96 -3.03 9.72
C LEU A 299 -14.88 -2.95 10.80
N ALA A 300 -14.67 -4.01 11.59
CA ALA A 300 -13.56 -4.08 12.54
C ALA A 300 -12.20 -3.98 11.84
N ALA A 301 -12.05 -4.64 10.68
CA ALA A 301 -10.84 -4.56 9.88
C ALA A 301 -10.62 -3.16 9.26
N GLU A 302 -11.70 -2.49 8.85
CA GLU A 302 -11.63 -1.15 8.21
C GLU A 302 -11.45 0.00 9.23
N LEU A 303 -12.13 -0.07 10.37
CA LEU A 303 -12.21 1.03 11.33
C LEU A 303 -11.38 0.81 12.61
N GLY A 304 -11.08 -0.43 12.97
CA GLY A 304 -10.35 -0.78 14.20
C GLY A 304 -10.99 -0.17 15.45
N ASP A 305 -10.17 0.47 16.29
CA ASP A 305 -10.61 1.10 17.55
C ASP A 305 -11.60 2.26 17.38
N ARG A 306 -11.75 2.77 16.15
CA ARG A 306 -12.72 3.82 15.81
C ARG A 306 -14.15 3.29 15.72
N LEU A 307 -14.34 1.97 15.67
CA LEU A 307 -15.66 1.35 15.68
C LEU A 307 -16.13 1.06 17.12
N ARG A 308 -17.37 1.45 17.41
CA ARG A 308 -18.11 0.99 18.58
C ARG A 308 -19.32 0.21 18.13
N VAL A 309 -19.56 -0.94 18.77
CA VAL A 309 -20.64 -1.85 18.38
C VAL A 309 -21.61 -2.04 19.53
N SER A 310 -22.91 -1.96 19.22
CA SER A 310 -23.98 -2.41 20.10
C SER A 310 -24.71 -3.55 19.43
N LEU A 311 -24.94 -4.62 20.16
CA LEU A 311 -25.60 -5.81 19.67
C LEU A 311 -26.86 -6.04 20.49
N LEU A 312 -27.99 -6.13 19.78
CA LEU A 312 -29.29 -6.42 20.35
C LEU A 312 -29.87 -7.67 19.71
N ALA A 313 -30.36 -8.58 20.53
CA ALA A 313 -31.12 -9.74 20.11
C ALA A 313 -32.61 -9.47 20.39
N TYR A 314 -33.47 -9.59 19.39
CA TYR A 314 -34.91 -9.44 19.57
C TYR A 314 -35.67 -10.68 19.09
N GLY A 315 -36.75 -11.00 19.81
CA GLY A 315 -37.54 -12.20 19.60
C GLY A 315 -38.94 -11.87 19.10
N ALA A 316 -39.91 -12.65 19.58
CA ALA A 316 -41.33 -12.39 19.40
C ALA A 316 -41.99 -12.34 20.79
N HIS A 317 -43.11 -11.62 20.90
CA HIS A 317 -43.84 -11.56 22.15
C HIS A 317 -44.53 -12.90 22.46
N SER A 318 -44.54 -13.26 23.74
CA SER A 318 -45.46 -14.24 24.28
C SER A 318 -46.74 -13.54 24.72
N PHE A 319 -47.89 -13.96 24.20
CA PHE A 319 -49.21 -13.55 24.69
C PHE A 319 -49.84 -14.59 25.61
N ASP A 320 -49.18 -15.73 25.78
CA ASP A 320 -49.56 -16.76 26.73
C ASP A 320 -48.86 -16.48 28.07
N GLN A 321 -49.67 -16.26 29.11
CA GLN A 321 -49.17 -16.00 30.47
C GLN A 321 -48.40 -17.19 31.06
N SER A 322 -48.57 -18.39 30.51
CA SER A 322 -47.87 -19.60 30.95
C SER A 322 -46.50 -19.78 30.29
N ALA A 323 -46.19 -19.03 29.23
CA ALA A 323 -44.91 -19.09 28.54
C ALA A 323 -44.02 -17.88 28.92
N PRO A 324 -42.72 -18.09 29.18
CA PRO A 324 -41.81 -17.00 29.51
C PRO A 324 -41.68 -16.03 28.32
N GLU A 325 -41.77 -14.74 28.59
CA GLU A 325 -41.43 -13.71 27.61
C GLU A 325 -39.90 -13.63 27.46
N HIS A 326 -39.43 -13.55 26.21
CA HIS A 326 -38.04 -13.26 25.90
C HIS A 326 -37.94 -11.77 25.53
N PRO A 327 -37.51 -10.89 26.45
CA PRO A 327 -37.36 -9.47 26.13
C PRO A 327 -36.17 -9.25 25.20
N VAL A 328 -36.12 -8.05 24.59
CA VAL A 328 -34.94 -7.62 23.83
C VAL A 328 -33.70 -7.65 24.71
N GLU A 329 -32.71 -8.43 24.29
CA GLU A 329 -31.45 -8.61 24.99
C GLU A 329 -30.40 -7.67 24.41
N VAL A 330 -29.70 -6.92 25.27
CA VAL A 330 -28.55 -6.10 24.87
C VAL A 330 -27.28 -6.85 25.26
N THR A 331 -26.73 -7.60 24.31
CA THR A 331 -25.54 -8.43 24.53
C THR A 331 -24.26 -7.58 24.56
N ALA A 332 -24.25 -6.46 23.84
CA ALA A 332 -23.17 -5.47 23.88
C ALA A 332 -23.74 -4.05 23.70
N TRP A 333 -23.18 -3.07 24.40
CA TRP A 333 -23.53 -1.65 24.21
C TRP A 333 -22.27 -0.78 24.14
N ARG A 334 -22.09 -0.08 23.02
CA ARG A 334 -20.89 0.71 22.65
C ARG A 334 -19.58 -0.03 23.00
N ALA A 335 -19.54 -1.33 22.78
CA ALA A 335 -18.37 -2.16 23.07
C ALA A 335 -17.38 -2.13 21.90
N THR A 336 -16.20 -2.74 22.10
CA THR A 336 -15.26 -3.00 21.01
C THR A 336 -15.83 -4.07 20.06
N PRO A 337 -15.35 -4.13 18.80
CA PRO A 337 -15.81 -5.14 17.85
C PRO A 337 -15.60 -6.58 18.36
N GLU A 338 -14.49 -6.85 19.05
CA GLU A 338 -14.15 -8.18 19.59
C GLU A 338 -15.19 -8.63 20.63
N HIS A 339 -15.62 -7.72 21.49
CA HIS A 339 -16.62 -8.00 22.51
C HIS A 339 -17.99 -8.27 21.88
N ALA A 340 -18.38 -7.49 20.87
CA ALA A 340 -19.64 -7.72 20.15
C ALA A 340 -19.63 -9.04 19.36
N LEU A 341 -18.51 -9.39 18.73
CA LEU A 341 -18.34 -10.68 18.05
C LEU A 341 -18.40 -11.87 19.04
N ALA A 342 -17.85 -11.72 20.25
CA ALA A 342 -18.02 -12.71 21.31
C ALA A 342 -19.50 -12.84 21.73
N GLY A 343 -20.22 -11.72 21.82
CA GLY A 343 -21.66 -11.71 22.07
C GLY A 343 -22.46 -12.46 20.99
N LEU A 344 -22.13 -12.26 19.71
CA LEU A 344 -22.75 -13.01 18.60
C LEU A 344 -22.52 -14.52 18.73
N ARG A 345 -21.30 -14.95 19.03
CA ARG A 345 -21.00 -16.39 19.22
C ARG A 345 -21.83 -17.01 20.34
N LEU A 346 -22.03 -16.30 21.45
CA LEU A 346 -22.90 -16.78 22.54
C LEU A 346 -24.37 -16.91 22.09
N LEU A 347 -24.85 -16.02 21.22
CA LEU A 347 -26.19 -16.12 20.64
C LEU A 347 -26.29 -17.33 19.69
N GLU A 348 -25.25 -17.59 18.89
CA GLU A 348 -25.17 -18.76 18.00
C GLU A 348 -25.15 -20.07 18.80
N GLU A 349 -24.32 -20.16 19.84
CA GLU A 349 -24.23 -21.33 20.73
C GLU A 349 -25.55 -21.63 21.44
N ARG A 350 -26.32 -20.58 21.79
CA ARG A 350 -27.64 -20.71 22.41
C ARG A 350 -28.69 -21.26 21.43
N GLY A 351 -28.53 -21.01 20.13
CA GLY A 351 -29.48 -21.37 19.10
C GLY A 351 -30.74 -20.49 19.09
N ALA A 352 -31.64 -20.77 18.16
CA ALA A 352 -32.86 -19.98 17.99
C ALA A 352 -33.84 -20.18 19.15
N ILE A 353 -34.59 -19.12 19.46
CA ILE A 353 -35.70 -19.20 20.38
C ILE A 353 -36.86 -19.92 19.66
N THR A 354 -36.96 -21.23 19.89
CA THR A 354 -37.97 -22.14 19.31
C THR A 354 -38.99 -22.67 20.31
N ARG A 355 -38.74 -22.56 21.63
CA ARG A 355 -39.61 -23.11 22.68
C ARG A 355 -40.65 -22.10 23.15
N GLY A 356 -41.91 -22.54 23.19
CA GLY A 356 -43.09 -21.79 23.63
C GLY A 356 -43.99 -21.36 22.46
N PHE A 357 -45.04 -22.13 22.15
CA PHE A 357 -46.07 -21.69 21.21
C PHE A 357 -47.19 -20.95 21.96
N PRO A 358 -47.80 -19.91 21.37
CA PRO A 358 -47.62 -19.42 20.01
C PRO A 358 -47.03 -18.01 20.00
N TYR A 359 -45.74 -17.87 19.68
CA TYR A 359 -45.26 -16.62 19.11
C TYR A 359 -46.15 -16.25 17.93
N HIS A 360 -46.62 -15.01 17.86
CA HIS A 360 -47.45 -14.58 16.74
C HIS A 360 -46.59 -14.70 15.45
N PRO A 361 -46.87 -15.64 14.54
CA PRO A 361 -45.96 -15.97 13.44
C PRO A 361 -45.78 -14.80 12.46
N HIS A 362 -46.61 -13.77 12.58
CA HIS A 362 -46.67 -12.64 11.69
C HIS A 362 -45.99 -11.38 12.25
N ALA A 363 -45.37 -11.39 13.43
CA ALA A 363 -44.64 -10.24 13.96
C ALA A 363 -43.47 -10.60 14.89
N ALA A 364 -42.55 -9.66 15.06
CA ALA A 364 -41.39 -9.71 15.95
C ALA A 364 -41.35 -8.46 16.84
N GLN A 365 -40.58 -8.50 17.93
CA GLN A 365 -40.38 -7.43 18.93
C GLN A 365 -39.53 -6.25 18.40
N LEU A 366 -39.71 -5.90 17.13
CA LEU A 366 -38.90 -4.88 16.46
C LEU A 366 -39.18 -3.48 17.06
N GLU A 367 -40.41 -3.20 17.46
CA GLU A 367 -40.79 -1.99 18.18
C GLU A 367 -40.10 -1.85 19.55
N ASP A 368 -39.95 -2.95 20.28
CA ASP A 368 -39.24 -2.99 21.57
C ASP A 368 -37.73 -2.81 21.39
N MET A 369 -37.18 -3.35 20.29
CA MET A 369 -35.78 -3.19 19.93
C MET A 369 -35.50 -1.70 19.67
N LEU A 370 -36.31 -1.07 18.82
CA LEU A 370 -36.22 0.36 18.54
C LEU A 370 -36.37 1.21 19.81
N ALA A 371 -37.35 0.89 20.67
CA ALA A 371 -37.54 1.57 21.94
C ALA A 371 -36.32 1.42 22.88
N THR A 372 -35.68 0.25 22.88
CA THR A 372 -34.47 -0.01 23.66
C THR A 372 -33.29 0.81 23.16
N VAL A 373 -33.11 0.89 21.84
CA VAL A 373 -32.08 1.73 21.21
C VAL A 373 -32.30 3.20 21.55
N VAL A 374 -33.52 3.72 21.40
CA VAL A 374 -33.88 5.10 21.77
C VAL A 374 -33.54 5.39 23.23
N ARG A 375 -33.99 4.54 24.16
CA ARG A 375 -33.75 4.74 25.60
C ARG A 375 -32.26 4.76 25.94
N ARG A 376 -31.46 3.91 25.33
CA ARG A 376 -30.02 3.83 25.59
C ARG A 376 -29.28 5.02 24.99
N LEU A 377 -29.57 5.41 23.75
CA LEU A 377 -28.99 6.60 23.12
C LEU A 377 -29.34 7.90 23.86
N LEU A 378 -30.52 7.98 24.48
CA LEU A 378 -30.89 9.11 25.33
C LEU A 378 -30.10 9.14 26.65
N ARG A 379 -29.81 7.98 27.24
CA ARG A 379 -29.02 7.88 28.49
C ARG A 379 -27.57 8.26 28.30
N ASP A 380 -26.98 7.91 27.16
CA ASP A 380 -25.58 8.23 26.86
C ASP A 380 -25.36 9.73 26.60
N GLY A 381 -26.42 10.49 26.32
CA GLY A 381 -26.35 11.93 26.00
C GLY A 381 -25.62 12.22 24.68
N SER A 382 -25.49 13.51 24.35
CA SER A 382 -24.74 13.98 23.16
C SER A 382 -23.23 14.05 23.38
N ALA A 383 -22.75 13.81 24.60
CA ALA A 383 -21.37 14.07 25.01
C ALA A 383 -20.37 12.96 24.60
N VAL A 384 -20.86 11.80 24.14
CA VAL A 384 -20.04 10.63 23.81
C VAL A 384 -19.75 10.53 22.31
N ASP A 385 -20.39 11.35 21.47
CA ASP A 385 -20.20 11.39 20.03
C ASP A 385 -19.03 12.32 19.65
N GLY A 386 -17.84 12.01 20.19
CA GLY A 386 -16.52 12.48 19.74
C GLY A 386 -16.33 13.98 19.51
N LEU A 387 -15.82 14.69 20.54
CA LEU A 387 -14.98 15.92 20.58
C LEU A 387 -15.08 17.05 19.54
N ASP A 388 -15.96 17.01 18.56
CA ASP A 388 -16.18 18.07 17.58
C ASP A 388 -17.68 18.35 17.48
N GLN A 389 -18.12 19.40 18.18
CA GLN A 389 -19.53 19.83 18.21
C GLN A 389 -20.10 20.14 16.81
N HIS A 390 -19.23 20.25 15.80
CA HIS A 390 -19.61 20.60 14.43
C HIS A 390 -19.84 19.37 13.53
N ARG A 391 -19.49 18.14 13.96
CA ARG A 391 -19.70 16.91 13.17
C ARG A 391 -19.73 15.63 14.03
N PRO A 392 -20.91 15.21 14.54
CA PRO A 392 -21.00 13.99 15.36
C PRO A 392 -20.65 12.73 14.55
N ALA A 393 -20.09 11.73 15.23
CA ALA A 393 -19.85 10.39 14.67
C ALA A 393 -21.14 9.77 14.12
N PRO A 394 -21.14 9.15 12.92
CA PRO A 394 -22.32 8.49 12.40
C PRO A 394 -22.77 7.35 13.33
N THR A 395 -24.07 7.32 13.61
CA THR A 395 -24.72 6.22 14.33
C THR A 395 -25.55 5.43 13.32
N VAL A 396 -25.20 4.16 13.12
CA VAL A 396 -25.85 3.31 12.12
C VAL A 396 -26.68 2.26 12.82
N LEU A 397 -27.99 2.21 12.53
CA LEU A 397 -28.85 1.11 12.95
C LEU A 397 -28.99 0.11 11.80
N LEU A 398 -28.37 -1.05 11.96
CA LEU A 398 -28.51 -2.20 11.07
C LEU A 398 -29.50 -3.19 11.67
N THR A 399 -30.62 -3.41 10.99
CA THR A 399 -31.64 -4.38 11.43
C THR A 399 -31.59 -5.64 10.56
N VAL A 400 -31.51 -6.81 11.19
CA VAL A 400 -31.47 -8.12 10.51
C VAL A 400 -32.69 -8.93 10.93
N GLY A 401 -33.50 -9.39 9.97
CA GLY A 401 -34.69 -10.19 10.26
C GLY A 401 -35.68 -10.29 9.08
N ASP A 402 -36.87 -10.77 9.38
CA ASP A 402 -37.94 -10.99 8.38
C ASP A 402 -39.24 -10.28 8.77
N ARG A 403 -39.64 -10.43 10.03
CA ARG A 403 -41.01 -10.15 10.46
C ARG A 403 -41.24 -8.67 10.76
N PRO A 404 -42.47 -8.16 10.51
CA PRO A 404 -42.83 -6.80 10.87
C PRO A 404 -42.98 -6.63 12.39
N PRO A 405 -43.02 -5.39 12.90
CA PRO A 405 -43.26 -5.10 14.31
C PRO A 405 -44.72 -5.41 14.70
N HIS A 406 -44.97 -5.57 15.99
CA HIS A 406 -46.34 -5.52 16.49
C HIS A 406 -46.90 -4.09 16.40
N PRO A 407 -48.19 -3.90 16.06
CA PRO A 407 -48.78 -2.58 16.07
C PRO A 407 -48.95 -2.08 17.51
N ALA A 408 -48.88 -0.76 17.74
CA ALA A 408 -49.04 -0.19 19.09
C ALA A 408 -50.47 -0.37 19.66
N ARG A 409 -51.45 -0.56 18.78
CA ARG A 409 -52.87 -0.77 19.07
C ARG A 409 -53.43 -1.79 18.07
N ALA A 410 -54.51 -2.47 18.44
CA ALA A 410 -55.19 -3.39 17.53
C ALA A 410 -55.58 -2.68 16.22
N ASP A 411 -55.28 -3.31 15.08
CA ASP A 411 -55.60 -2.81 13.75
C ASP A 411 -56.15 -3.92 12.84
N ARG A 412 -56.30 -3.63 11.54
CA ARG A 412 -56.88 -4.58 10.57
C ARG A 412 -55.90 -5.67 10.10
N SER A 413 -54.65 -5.66 10.54
CA SER A 413 -53.64 -6.67 10.17
C SER A 413 -53.90 -8.03 10.82
N GLY A 414 -54.71 -8.07 11.87
CA GLY A 414 -54.91 -9.28 12.68
C GLY A 414 -53.74 -9.61 13.60
N VAL A 415 -52.68 -8.79 13.61
CA VAL A 415 -51.54 -8.93 14.52
C VAL A 415 -51.90 -8.36 15.90
N LEU A 416 -51.64 -9.13 16.95
CA LEU A 416 -51.83 -8.69 18.33
C LEU A 416 -50.94 -7.47 18.63
N PRO A 417 -51.44 -6.46 19.36
CA PRO A 417 -50.67 -5.27 19.65
C PRO A 417 -49.49 -5.54 20.58
N CYS A 418 -48.44 -4.72 20.47
CA CYS A 418 -47.29 -4.77 21.38
C CYS A 418 -47.77 -4.67 22.84
N PRO A 419 -47.41 -5.62 23.73
CA PRO A 419 -47.76 -5.58 25.15
C PRO A 419 -47.30 -4.29 25.85
N HIS A 420 -46.15 -3.74 25.44
CA HIS A 420 -45.58 -2.50 25.96
C HIS A 420 -46.11 -1.25 25.25
N ARG A 421 -47.00 -1.42 24.26
CA ARG A 421 -47.63 -0.36 23.46
C ARG A 421 -46.63 0.56 22.76
N HIS A 422 -45.43 0.07 22.47
CA HIS A 422 -44.46 0.83 21.70
C HIS A 422 -44.95 0.98 20.25
N ASP A 423 -44.77 2.19 19.71
CA ASP A 423 -45.05 2.48 18.31
C ASP A 423 -43.73 2.63 17.55
N TRP A 424 -43.46 1.65 16.68
CA TRP A 424 -42.25 1.64 15.87
C TRP A 424 -42.07 2.91 15.03
N ARG A 425 -43.16 3.54 14.55
CA ARG A 425 -43.07 4.77 13.74
C ARG A 425 -42.55 5.92 14.58
N THR A 426 -43.08 6.05 15.79
CA THR A 426 -42.65 7.06 16.76
C THR A 426 -41.18 6.83 17.15
N MET A 427 -40.77 5.59 17.39
CA MET A 427 -39.37 5.27 17.72
C MET A 427 -38.43 5.55 16.54
N PHE A 428 -38.80 5.14 15.33
CA PHE A 428 -38.04 5.41 14.10
C PHE A 428 -37.87 6.91 13.85
N GLN A 429 -38.95 7.70 13.97
CA GLN A 429 -38.89 9.16 13.85
C GLN A 429 -37.98 9.79 14.90
N HIS A 430 -38.02 9.29 16.13
CA HIS A 430 -37.13 9.77 17.20
C HIS A 430 -35.66 9.51 16.85
N LEU A 431 -35.34 8.31 16.36
CA LEU A 431 -33.98 8.00 15.87
C LEU A 431 -33.59 8.87 14.67
N GLY A 432 -34.48 9.02 13.68
CA GLY A 432 -34.20 9.81 12.48
C GLY A 432 -34.07 11.31 12.73
N SER A 433 -34.61 11.81 13.85
CA SER A 433 -34.40 13.21 14.27
C SER A 433 -33.00 13.50 14.81
N ARG A 434 -32.21 12.46 15.09
CA ARG A 434 -30.83 12.62 15.59
C ARG A 434 -29.87 12.84 14.43
N PRO A 435 -29.04 13.91 14.46
CA PRO A 435 -28.03 14.15 13.44
C PRO A 435 -27.08 12.96 13.25
N GLY A 436 -26.79 12.60 12.00
CA GLY A 436 -25.85 11.52 11.68
C GLY A 436 -26.39 10.11 11.88
N THR A 437 -27.69 9.93 12.12
CA THR A 437 -28.30 8.59 12.19
C THR A 437 -28.60 8.05 10.80
N VAL A 438 -28.14 6.83 10.51
CA VAL A 438 -28.28 6.14 9.23
C VAL A 438 -28.95 4.79 9.47
N PHE A 439 -29.79 4.35 8.55
CA PHE A 439 -30.57 3.12 8.68
C PHE A 439 -30.24 2.12 7.58
N GLY A 440 -29.86 0.92 8.00
CA GLY A 440 -29.66 -0.24 7.14
C GLY A 440 -30.52 -1.43 7.54
N ALA A 441 -30.86 -2.26 6.57
CA ALA A 441 -31.53 -3.53 6.84
C ALA A 441 -30.96 -4.69 6.02
N ILE A 442 -30.89 -5.86 6.64
CA ILE A 442 -30.70 -7.15 5.97
C ILE A 442 -32.01 -7.92 6.14
N TRP A 443 -32.73 -8.09 5.03
CA TRP A 443 -34.06 -8.68 5.04
C TRP A 443 -34.04 -10.10 4.49
N ASP A 444 -34.72 -11.02 5.18
CA ASP A 444 -34.75 -12.45 4.82
C ASP A 444 -35.37 -12.74 3.45
N GLN A 445 -36.31 -11.92 2.98
CA GLN A 445 -37.02 -12.20 1.73
C GLN A 445 -36.20 -11.81 0.51
N SER A 446 -36.34 -12.58 -0.58
CA SER A 446 -35.77 -12.26 -1.89
C SER A 446 -36.29 -10.91 -2.45
N PRO A 447 -35.49 -10.19 -3.27
CA PRO A 447 -35.89 -8.94 -3.92
C PRO A 447 -37.22 -9.04 -4.68
N ASP A 448 -37.56 -10.21 -5.23
CA ASP A 448 -38.80 -10.42 -5.97
C ASP A 448 -40.07 -10.23 -5.11
N ARG A 449 -39.95 -10.33 -3.78
CA ARG A 449 -41.04 -10.13 -2.82
C ARG A 449 -41.07 -8.72 -2.20
N ALA A 450 -40.20 -7.81 -2.64
CA ALA A 450 -40.13 -6.45 -2.11
C ALA A 450 -41.44 -5.65 -2.24
N ARG A 451 -42.27 -5.95 -3.25
CA ARG A 451 -43.57 -5.29 -3.45
C ARG A 451 -44.61 -5.63 -2.37
N THR A 452 -44.45 -6.77 -1.70
CA THR A 452 -45.32 -7.22 -0.60
C THR A 452 -44.70 -7.00 0.78
N ALA A 453 -43.51 -6.39 0.84
CA ALA A 453 -42.81 -6.10 2.07
C ALA A 453 -43.63 -5.17 2.97
N HIS A 454 -43.64 -5.44 4.27
CA HIS A 454 -44.13 -4.46 5.23
C HIS A 454 -43.29 -3.18 5.13
N LEU A 455 -43.95 -2.01 5.15
CA LEU A 455 -43.30 -0.71 4.90
C LEU A 455 -42.09 -0.43 5.79
N ILE A 456 -42.04 -1.02 6.99
CA ILE A 456 -40.93 -0.82 7.92
C ILE A 456 -39.56 -1.19 7.33
N TRP A 457 -39.45 -2.26 6.53
CA TRP A 457 -38.17 -2.68 5.98
C TRP A 457 -37.63 -1.68 4.96
N ARG A 458 -38.53 -0.95 4.27
CA ARG A 458 -38.14 0.18 3.43
C ARG A 458 -37.66 1.38 4.24
N TYR A 459 -38.24 1.62 5.42
CA TYR A 459 -37.78 2.68 6.33
C TYR A 459 -36.44 2.32 7.00
N LEU A 460 -36.31 1.10 7.50
CA LEU A 460 -35.07 0.63 8.12
C LEU A 460 -33.95 0.43 7.08
N GLY A 461 -34.30 0.14 5.82
CA GLY A 461 -33.35 0.07 4.72
C GLY A 461 -33.24 1.35 3.89
N THR A 462 -33.58 2.53 4.46
CA THR A 462 -33.60 3.79 3.68
C THR A 462 -32.25 4.13 3.08
N SER A 463 -31.15 3.84 3.79
CA SER A 463 -29.79 4.10 3.31
C SER A 463 -29.20 2.89 2.61
N ALA A 464 -29.48 1.69 3.12
CA ALA A 464 -29.06 0.45 2.49
C ALA A 464 -30.01 -0.71 2.83
N LEU A 465 -30.42 -1.47 1.82
CA LEU A 465 -31.27 -2.66 1.98
C LEU A 465 -30.62 -3.83 1.26
N ALA A 466 -30.13 -4.80 2.03
CA ALA A 466 -29.59 -6.05 1.52
C ALA A 466 -30.53 -7.22 1.80
N HIS A 467 -30.31 -8.33 1.09
CA HIS A 467 -31.09 -9.56 1.24
C HIS A 467 -30.21 -10.67 1.83
N LEU A 468 -30.79 -11.50 2.71
CA LEU A 468 -30.04 -12.51 3.47
C LEU A 468 -29.24 -13.49 2.58
N ASP A 469 -29.81 -13.86 1.43
CA ASP A 469 -29.23 -14.81 0.48
C ASP A 469 -28.24 -14.16 -0.51
N ALA A 470 -28.21 -12.83 -0.58
CA ALA A 470 -27.44 -12.05 -1.54
C ALA A 470 -26.78 -10.82 -0.87
N LEU A 471 -26.01 -11.06 0.19
CA LEU A 471 -25.33 -10.01 0.93
C LEU A 471 -23.96 -9.71 0.31
N ASP A 472 -23.81 -8.52 -0.28
CA ASP A 472 -22.51 -7.88 -0.48
C ASP A 472 -22.23 -6.97 0.73
N VAL A 473 -21.33 -7.43 1.61
CA VAL A 473 -20.95 -6.71 2.84
C VAL A 473 -20.27 -5.38 2.52
N ARG A 474 -19.49 -5.33 1.43
CA ARG A 474 -18.72 -4.16 1.05
C ARG A 474 -19.64 -3.08 0.51
N GLU A 475 -20.55 -3.43 -0.38
CA GLU A 475 -21.56 -2.51 -0.92
C GLU A 475 -22.46 -1.99 0.22
N LEU A 476 -22.99 -2.89 1.06
CA LEU A 476 -23.83 -2.52 2.20
C LEU A 476 -23.12 -1.52 3.14
N THR A 477 -21.86 -1.76 3.49
CA THR A 477 -21.13 -0.89 4.43
C THR A 477 -20.70 0.44 3.81
N ALA A 478 -20.47 0.48 2.49
CA ALA A 478 -20.23 1.72 1.76
C ALA A 478 -21.50 2.58 1.68
N ASP A 479 -22.66 1.99 1.38
CA ASP A 479 -23.96 2.69 1.34
C ASP A 479 -24.38 3.24 2.70
N LEU A 480 -23.97 2.56 3.78
CA LEU A 480 -24.13 3.04 5.16
C LEU A 480 -23.13 4.14 5.55
N GLY A 481 -22.19 4.49 4.66
CA GLY A 481 -21.15 5.48 4.91
C GLY A 481 -20.13 5.07 5.97
N LEU A 482 -19.98 3.76 6.21
CA LEU A 482 -19.06 3.20 7.20
C LEU A 482 -17.74 2.71 6.60
N ALA A 483 -17.73 2.41 5.30
CA ALA A 483 -16.54 2.02 4.55
C ALA A 483 -16.27 3.02 3.41
N ALA A 484 -15.00 3.23 3.08
CA ALA A 484 -14.66 3.99 1.89
C ALA A 484 -15.12 3.21 0.65
N PRO A 485 -15.75 3.86 -0.36
CA PRO A 485 -16.01 3.20 -1.63
C PRO A 485 -14.69 2.69 -2.24
N VAL A 486 -14.74 1.64 -3.06
CA VAL A 486 -13.56 0.99 -3.68
C VAL A 486 -12.64 1.99 -4.41
N VAL A 487 -13.20 3.10 -4.89
CA VAL A 487 -12.52 4.20 -5.58
C VAL A 487 -11.68 5.09 -4.64
N GLY A 488 -11.71 4.83 -3.32
CA GLY A 488 -11.03 5.61 -2.29
C GLY A 488 -9.77 4.97 -1.71
N ARG A 489 -9.04 4.16 -2.49
CA ARG A 489 -7.76 3.61 -2.05
C ARG A 489 -6.61 4.52 -2.48
N ILE A 490 -5.63 4.70 -1.61
CA ILE A 490 -4.52 5.63 -1.84
C ILE A 490 -3.26 4.80 -2.10
N PRO A 491 -2.71 4.81 -3.35
CA PRO A 491 -1.63 3.92 -3.72
C PRO A 491 -0.27 4.37 -3.16
N PHE A 492 -0.10 5.64 -2.82
CA PHE A 492 1.15 6.20 -2.32
C PHE A 492 1.00 6.75 -0.90
N PRO A 493 2.08 6.85 -0.12
CA PRO A 493 2.07 7.54 1.16
C PRO A 493 1.68 9.02 1.01
N LEU A 494 1.02 9.58 2.02
CA LEU A 494 0.70 11.00 2.15
C LEU A 494 1.77 11.71 3.00
N ILE A 495 2.00 12.99 2.69
CA ILE A 495 2.76 13.91 3.55
C ILE A 495 1.87 15.08 3.95
N ASP A 496 1.90 15.44 5.23
CA ASP A 496 1.24 16.65 5.73
C ASP A 496 2.32 17.76 5.75
N ASP A 497 2.11 18.84 4.99
CA ASP A 497 3.08 19.96 4.83
C ASP A 497 3.17 20.85 6.09
N THR A 498 3.46 20.26 7.24
CA THR A 498 3.70 20.99 8.50
C THR A 498 5.17 21.04 8.94
N GLU A 499 6.12 20.76 8.04
CA GLU A 499 7.55 21.03 8.26
C GLU A 499 8.11 22.09 7.29
#